data_AF-E4NVU9-F1
#
_entry.id   AF-E4NVU9-F1
#
_cell.length_a   1.000
_cell.length_b   1.000
_cell.length_c   1.000
_cell.angle_alpha   90.00
_cell.angle_beta   90.00
_cell.angle_gamma   90.00
#
_symmetry.space_group_name_H-M   'P 1'
#
loop_
_entity.id
_entity.type
_entity.pdbx_description
1 polymer ?
#
loop_
_entity_poly.entity_id
_entity_poly.type
_entity_poly.pdbx_seq_one_letter_code
_entity_poly.pdbx_strand_id
1 'polypeptide(L)'
;MNGDALESVIESVQEWAGSRNDMGRESDTQTALVVSCSMSSCKLRGPLWPVDTTWNAVSVETLGNQTQERYEGKTVPDSTIEHRRTQHDITAVLVVGHTDPLRSLVGEGFKEGVLTESLPLQTVQYRLVEYNVRQQVRFLQQVLPSSVTVAGYVHDQDGAYSSFPDKQYLVAFDGATDPTTIRAHLPDDASIRVASLLT
;
A
#
# COMPACT_ATOMS: atom_id res chain seq x y z
N MET A 1 18.12 -17.82 -21.63
CA MET A 1 18.55 -17.51 -20.26
C MET A 1 19.85 -18.28 -20.02
N ASN A 2 20.96 -17.59 -19.77
CA ASN A 2 22.28 -18.23 -19.62
C ASN A 2 22.55 -18.60 -18.16
N GLY A 3 23.27 -19.69 -17.92
CA GLY A 3 23.55 -20.25 -16.59
C GLY A 3 24.19 -19.27 -15.61
N ASP A 4 25.01 -18.33 -16.12
CA ASP A 4 25.69 -17.32 -15.30
C ASP A 4 24.72 -16.34 -14.61
N ALA A 5 23.54 -16.12 -15.18
CA ALA A 5 22.51 -15.27 -14.57
C ALA A 5 21.81 -15.96 -13.38
N LEU A 6 21.78 -17.29 -13.36
CA LEU A 6 21.21 -18.08 -12.26
C LEU A 6 22.20 -18.17 -11.09
N GLU A 7 23.51 -18.33 -11.36
CA GLU A 7 24.52 -18.32 -10.29
C GLU A 7 24.60 -16.97 -9.58
N SER A 8 24.55 -15.86 -10.31
CA SER A 8 24.54 -14.51 -9.73
C SER A 8 23.31 -14.24 -8.84
N VAL A 9 22.15 -14.82 -9.19
CA VAL A 9 20.94 -14.73 -8.37
C VAL A 9 21.04 -15.62 -7.13
N ILE A 10 21.65 -16.81 -7.24
CA ILE A 10 21.84 -17.73 -6.11
C ILE A 10 22.82 -17.14 -5.08
N GLU A 11 23.93 -16.54 -5.52
CA GLU A 11 24.87 -15.85 -4.62
C GLU A 11 24.22 -14.66 -3.91
N SER A 12 23.42 -13.87 -4.63
CA SER A 12 22.68 -12.73 -4.06
C SER A 12 21.64 -13.17 -3.01
N VAL A 13 20.99 -14.32 -3.20
CA VAL A 13 20.04 -14.89 -2.24
C VAL A 13 20.76 -15.45 -1.01
N GLN A 14 21.96 -16.00 -1.16
CA GLN A 14 22.75 -16.54 -0.05
C GLN A 14 23.33 -15.44 0.85
N GLU A 15 23.75 -14.30 0.29
CA GLU A 15 24.12 -13.11 1.09
C GLU A 15 22.93 -12.58 1.90
N TRP A 16 21.70 -12.61 1.34
CA TRP A 16 20.49 -12.21 2.06
C TRP A 16 20.03 -13.23 3.11
N ALA A 17 20.22 -14.52 2.86
CA ALA A 17 19.85 -15.58 3.80
C ALA A 17 20.85 -15.73 4.96
N GLY A 18 22.13 -15.38 4.74
CA GLY A 18 23.20 -15.45 5.75
C GLY A 18 23.07 -14.42 6.88
N SER A 19 22.28 -13.35 6.70
CA SER A 19 22.06 -12.32 7.72
C SER A 19 20.86 -12.60 8.64
N ARG A 20 20.28 -13.80 8.59
CA ARG A 20 19.07 -14.15 9.36
C ARG A 20 19.36 -15.24 10.40
N ASN A 21 20.27 -14.94 11.31
CA ASN A 21 20.42 -15.64 12.59
C ASN A 21 21.12 -14.70 13.58
N ASP A 22 20.36 -13.89 14.33
CA ASP A 22 20.48 -13.77 15.79
C ASP A 22 19.39 -12.84 16.37
N MET A 23 19.09 -13.07 17.64
CA MET A 23 18.33 -12.28 18.61
C MET A 23 16.80 -12.37 18.60
N GLY A 24 16.34 -13.33 19.39
CA GLY A 24 15.24 -13.06 20.31
C GLY A 24 15.55 -11.80 21.12
N ARG A 25 14.79 -10.75 20.84
CA ARG A 25 14.64 -9.58 21.69
C ARG A 25 13.16 -9.26 21.67
N GLU A 26 12.50 -9.41 22.82
CA GLU A 26 11.23 -8.70 23.05
C GLU A 26 11.56 -7.22 22.84
N SER A 27 11.12 -6.70 21.71
CA SER A 27 11.26 -5.31 21.35
C SER A 27 9.85 -4.80 21.21
N ASP A 28 9.45 -3.89 22.09
CA ASP A 28 8.19 -3.12 22.02
C ASP A 28 8.09 -2.25 20.75
N THR A 29 8.95 -2.47 19.75
CA THR A 29 8.92 -1.82 18.45
C THR A 29 7.69 -2.26 17.69
N GLN A 30 6.80 -1.30 17.44
CA GLN A 30 5.63 -1.43 16.60
C GLN A 30 6.02 -1.96 15.22
N THR A 31 5.20 -2.86 14.67
CA THR A 31 5.44 -3.42 13.33
C THR A 31 4.40 -2.92 12.34
N ALA A 32 4.86 -2.42 11.20
CA ALA A 32 4.01 -2.03 10.09
C ALA A 32 4.10 -3.05 8.95
N LEU A 33 2.95 -3.43 8.40
CA LEU A 33 2.84 -4.23 7.19
C LEU A 33 2.59 -3.32 5.98
N VAL A 34 3.50 -3.29 5.03
CA VAL A 34 3.37 -2.53 3.78
C VAL A 34 2.90 -3.47 2.67
N VAL A 35 1.71 -3.21 2.12
CA VAL A 35 1.14 -3.93 0.98
C VAL A 35 1.34 -3.09 -0.27
N SER A 36 2.15 -3.57 -1.20
CA SER A 36 2.38 -2.94 -2.51
C SER A 36 2.05 -3.91 -3.64
N CYS A 37 2.11 -3.46 -4.89
CA CYS A 37 1.94 -4.34 -6.04
C CYS A 37 3.27 -4.90 -6.57
N SER A 38 3.29 -6.21 -6.84
CA SER A 38 4.48 -6.94 -7.31
C SER A 38 5.01 -6.49 -8.67
N MET A 39 4.21 -5.73 -9.43
CA MET A 39 4.64 -5.13 -10.69
C MET A 39 5.21 -3.71 -10.53
N SER A 40 5.19 -3.13 -9.31
CA SER A 40 5.85 -1.83 -9.14
C SER A 40 7.34 -1.95 -9.36
N SER A 41 7.85 -1.13 -10.28
CA SER A 41 9.27 -0.76 -10.32
C SER A 41 9.65 0.27 -9.24
N CYS A 42 8.66 0.77 -8.49
CA CYS A 42 8.82 1.86 -7.55
C CYS A 42 9.40 1.40 -6.20
N LYS A 43 10.57 1.93 -5.86
CA LYS A 43 11.09 1.89 -4.48
C LYS A 43 10.39 2.96 -3.65
N LEU A 44 9.72 2.57 -2.57
CA LEU A 44 9.17 3.49 -1.57
C LEU A 44 10.25 4.47 -1.11
N ARG A 45 10.01 5.78 -1.26
CA ARG A 45 10.95 6.84 -0.88
C ARG A 45 10.42 7.60 0.32
N GLY A 46 11.10 7.48 1.46
CA GLY A 46 10.76 8.17 2.70
C GLY A 46 9.82 7.39 3.63
N PRO A 47 9.67 7.83 4.88
CA PRO A 47 8.79 7.19 5.85
C PRO A 47 7.31 7.38 5.44
N LEU A 48 6.53 6.31 5.50
CA LEU A 48 5.08 6.35 5.33
C LEU A 48 4.42 6.47 6.71
N TRP A 49 3.87 7.63 7.03
CA TRP A 49 3.17 7.82 8.31
C TRP A 49 2.01 6.80 8.47
N PRO A 50 1.78 6.23 9.67
CA PRO A 50 2.38 6.57 10.97
C PRO A 50 3.77 5.97 11.24
N VAL A 51 4.37 5.29 10.28
CA VAL A 51 5.64 4.58 10.44
C VAL A 51 6.81 5.55 10.42
N ASP A 52 7.63 5.51 11.45
CA ASP A 52 8.90 6.23 11.54
C ASP A 52 10.09 5.24 11.60
N THR A 53 11.31 5.76 11.78
CA THR A 53 12.54 4.96 11.77
C THR A 53 12.68 3.98 12.94
N THR A 54 11.82 4.08 13.96
CA THR A 54 11.81 3.18 15.13
C THR A 54 10.95 1.94 14.90
N TRP A 55 10.06 1.96 13.91
CA TRP A 55 9.17 0.85 13.59
C TRP A 55 9.87 -0.23 12.76
N ASN A 56 9.46 -1.47 12.96
CA ASN A 56 9.81 -2.56 12.05
C ASN A 56 8.86 -2.55 10.84
N ALA A 57 9.39 -2.42 9.63
CA ALA A 57 8.59 -2.45 8.41
C ALA A 57 8.75 -3.81 7.70
N VAL A 58 7.66 -4.57 7.60
CA VAL A 58 7.58 -5.80 6.82
C VAL A 58 6.75 -5.56 5.56
N SER A 59 7.12 -6.14 4.43
CA SER A 59 6.43 -5.91 3.16
C SER A 59 5.83 -7.19 2.59
N VAL A 60 4.69 -7.03 1.91
CA VAL A 60 4.06 -8.05 1.06
C VAL A 60 3.70 -7.43 -0.27
N GLU A 61 3.87 -8.20 -1.33
CA GLU A 61 3.56 -7.78 -2.68
C GLU A 61 2.44 -8.64 -3.23
N THR A 62 1.35 -8.02 -3.66
CA THR A 62 0.19 -8.71 -4.26
C THR A 62 -0.13 -8.11 -5.62
N LEU A 63 -0.91 -8.80 -6.46
CA LEU A 63 -1.28 -8.22 -7.75
C LEU A 63 -2.26 -7.06 -7.57
N GLY A 64 -1.90 -5.88 -8.09
CA GLY A 64 -2.72 -4.67 -7.96
C GLY A 64 -2.94 -4.24 -6.51
N ASN A 65 -2.00 -4.60 -5.62
CA ASN A 65 -1.99 -4.27 -4.19
C ASN A 65 -3.31 -4.66 -3.51
N GLN A 66 -3.94 -5.73 -4.02
CA GLN A 66 -5.14 -6.32 -3.42
C GLN A 66 -4.79 -6.89 -2.05
N THR A 67 -5.66 -6.58 -1.09
CA THR A 67 -5.57 -7.02 0.29
C THR A 67 -6.54 -8.15 0.60
N GLN A 68 -7.30 -8.57 -0.41
CA GLN A 68 -8.40 -9.51 -0.30
C GLN A 68 -8.35 -10.53 -1.43
N GLU A 69 -8.84 -11.72 -1.13
CA GLU A 69 -9.06 -12.80 -2.07
C GLU A 69 -10.46 -13.40 -1.88
N ARG A 70 -10.90 -14.21 -2.85
CA ARG A 70 -12.15 -14.97 -2.73
C ARG A 70 -11.86 -16.40 -2.33
N TYR A 71 -12.35 -16.79 -1.17
CA TYR A 71 -12.26 -18.16 -0.66
C TYR A 71 -13.65 -18.64 -0.25
N GLU A 72 -14.08 -19.79 -0.79
CA GLU A 72 -15.40 -20.39 -0.51
C GLU A 72 -16.59 -19.41 -0.64
N GLY A 73 -16.54 -18.53 -1.64
CA GLY A 73 -17.61 -17.54 -1.90
C GLY A 73 -17.62 -16.33 -0.96
N LYS A 74 -16.67 -16.26 -0.02
CA LYS A 74 -16.48 -15.12 0.88
C LYS A 74 -15.27 -14.28 0.45
N THR A 75 -15.33 -12.99 0.72
CA THR A 75 -14.17 -12.11 0.61
C THR A 75 -13.39 -12.20 1.92
N VAL A 76 -12.15 -12.64 1.85
CA VAL A 76 -11.25 -12.82 3.00
C VAL A 76 -9.95 -12.07 2.75
N PRO A 77 -9.17 -11.73 3.79
CA PRO A 77 -7.86 -11.13 3.58
C PRO A 77 -6.94 -12.06 2.80
N ASP A 78 -6.04 -11.48 2.00
CA ASP A 78 -5.04 -12.24 1.23
C ASP A 78 -4.23 -13.16 2.15
N SER A 79 -4.03 -14.40 1.73
CA SER A 79 -3.36 -15.42 2.54
C SER A 79 -1.92 -15.05 2.93
N THR A 80 -1.21 -14.26 2.11
CA THR A 80 0.13 -13.76 2.42
C THR A 80 0.09 -12.69 3.51
N ILE A 81 -0.93 -11.82 3.49
CA ILE A 81 -1.19 -10.82 4.53
C ILE A 81 -1.47 -11.52 5.86
N GLU A 82 -2.37 -12.51 5.86
CA GLU A 82 -2.69 -13.27 7.08
C GLU A 82 -1.48 -14.03 7.61
N HIS A 83 -0.70 -14.64 6.73
CA HIS A 83 0.54 -15.31 7.13
C HIS A 83 1.50 -14.34 7.85
N ARG A 84 1.67 -13.11 7.35
CA ARG A 84 2.52 -12.10 8.02
C ARG A 84 1.95 -11.63 9.36
N ARG A 85 0.63 -11.46 9.46
CA ARG A 85 -0.04 -11.08 10.71
C ARG A 85 0.06 -12.14 11.79
N THR A 86 0.18 -13.42 11.43
CA THR A 86 0.43 -14.48 12.43
C THR A 86 1.88 -14.56 12.88
N GLN A 87 2.83 -14.05 12.08
CA GLN A 87 4.26 -14.02 12.41
C GLN A 87 4.69 -12.78 13.18
N HIS A 88 3.95 -11.68 13.05
CA HIS A 88 4.29 -10.38 13.60
C HIS A 88 3.06 -9.73 14.23
N ASP A 89 3.24 -9.08 15.38
CA ASP A 89 2.19 -8.26 15.97
C ASP A 89 2.08 -6.93 15.19
N ILE A 90 1.22 -6.91 14.17
CA ILE A 90 1.07 -5.79 13.25
C ILE A 90 0.24 -4.69 13.89
N THR A 91 0.85 -3.52 14.08
CA THR A 91 0.21 -2.32 14.64
C THR A 91 -0.37 -1.41 13.57
N ALA A 92 0.21 -1.41 12.36
CA ALA A 92 -0.31 -0.64 11.23
C ALA A 92 -0.20 -1.41 9.91
N VAL A 93 -1.18 -1.22 9.02
CA VAL A 93 -1.15 -1.71 7.64
C VAL A 93 -1.18 -0.53 6.68
N LEU A 94 -0.21 -0.48 5.78
CA LEU A 94 -0.06 0.56 4.77
C LEU A 94 -0.33 -0.04 3.38
N VAL A 95 -1.39 0.39 2.71
CA VAL A 95 -1.68 0.00 1.32
C VAL A 95 -1.13 1.05 0.38
N VAL A 96 -0.24 0.66 -0.52
CA VAL A 96 0.45 1.57 -1.43
C VAL A 96 0.08 1.26 -2.87
N GLY A 97 -0.72 2.13 -3.46
CA GLY A 97 -1.13 2.06 -4.85
C GLY A 97 -0.17 2.80 -5.78
N HIS A 98 -0.07 2.30 -7.00
CA HIS A 98 0.69 2.87 -8.11
C HIS A 98 -0.02 2.53 -9.42
N THR A 99 0.43 3.12 -10.53
CA THR A 99 -0.30 3.17 -11.81
C THR A 99 -0.28 1.89 -12.65
N ASP A 100 0.22 0.75 -12.14
CA ASP A 100 0.34 -0.51 -12.88
C ASP A 100 -0.82 -1.50 -12.60
N PRO A 101 -1.11 -2.41 -13.56
CA PRO A 101 -2.36 -2.50 -14.30
C PRO A 101 -3.63 -2.66 -13.46
N LEU A 102 -4.56 -1.71 -13.64
CA LEU A 102 -5.86 -1.61 -12.92
C LEU A 102 -7.03 -2.21 -13.71
N ARG A 103 -6.77 -3.15 -14.65
CA ARG A 103 -7.77 -3.60 -15.65
C ARG A 103 -9.10 -4.04 -15.04
N SER A 104 -9.07 -4.72 -13.88
CA SER A 104 -10.28 -5.19 -13.21
C SER A 104 -11.05 -4.08 -12.46
N LEU A 105 -10.40 -2.97 -12.13
CA LEU A 105 -10.99 -1.83 -11.39
C LEU A 105 -11.69 -0.83 -12.30
N VAL A 106 -11.35 -0.80 -13.59
CA VAL A 106 -11.97 0.09 -14.58
C VAL A 106 -13.50 -0.05 -14.57
N GLY A 107 -14.00 -1.30 -14.56
CA GLY A 107 -15.44 -1.58 -14.61
C GLY A 107 -16.21 -1.09 -13.38
N GLU A 108 -15.66 -1.28 -12.18
CA GLU A 108 -16.27 -0.77 -10.95
C GLU A 108 -16.17 0.76 -10.86
N GLY A 109 -15.06 1.35 -11.33
CA GLY A 109 -14.89 2.80 -11.40
C GLY A 109 -15.94 3.50 -12.26
N PHE A 110 -16.38 2.89 -13.38
CA PHE A 110 -17.51 3.43 -14.16
C PHE A 110 -18.85 3.31 -13.42
N LYS A 111 -19.12 2.19 -12.74
CA LYS A 111 -20.37 1.99 -11.98
C LYS A 111 -20.52 2.99 -10.83
N GLU A 112 -19.42 3.27 -10.14
CA GLU A 112 -19.41 4.20 -9.00
C GLU A 112 -19.27 5.68 -9.42
N GLY A 113 -19.25 5.98 -10.73
CA GLY A 113 -19.14 7.35 -11.24
C GLY A 113 -17.75 7.98 -11.06
N VAL A 114 -16.76 7.19 -10.66
CA VAL A 114 -15.35 7.59 -10.55
C VAL A 114 -14.77 7.93 -11.93
N LEU A 115 -15.27 7.26 -12.98
CA LEU A 115 -14.86 7.42 -14.36
C LEU A 115 -15.98 7.97 -15.25
N THR A 116 -15.62 8.91 -16.12
CA THR A 116 -16.45 9.33 -17.26
C THR A 116 -15.65 9.15 -18.55
N GLU A 117 -16.34 8.86 -19.65
CA GLU A 117 -15.71 8.63 -20.96
C GLU A 117 -14.92 9.85 -21.49
N SER A 118 -15.17 11.04 -20.92
CA SER A 118 -14.55 12.31 -21.31
C SER A 118 -13.21 12.62 -20.62
N LEU A 119 -12.79 11.82 -19.63
CA LEU A 119 -11.55 12.11 -18.89
C LEU A 119 -10.30 11.70 -19.69
N PRO A 120 -9.20 12.46 -19.60
CA PRO A 120 -7.90 12.01 -20.09
C PRO A 120 -7.51 10.68 -19.46
N LEU A 121 -6.94 9.75 -20.24
CA LEU A 121 -6.57 8.41 -19.79
C LEU A 121 -5.68 8.42 -18.53
N GLN A 122 -4.74 9.37 -18.45
CA GLN A 122 -3.88 9.54 -17.28
C GLN A 122 -4.69 9.90 -16.02
N THR A 123 -5.68 10.79 -16.14
CA THR A 123 -6.59 11.14 -15.03
C THR A 123 -7.41 9.94 -14.60
N VAL A 124 -7.90 9.14 -15.55
CA VAL A 124 -8.62 7.88 -15.29
C VAL A 124 -7.74 6.91 -14.50
N GLN A 125 -6.48 6.75 -14.90
CA GLN A 125 -5.52 5.86 -14.23
C GLN A 125 -5.32 6.27 -12.76
N TYR A 126 -4.94 7.52 -12.50
CA TYR A 126 -4.68 7.95 -11.11
C TYR A 126 -5.94 7.92 -10.22
N ARG A 127 -7.12 8.25 -10.77
CA ARG A 127 -8.38 8.09 -10.05
C ARG A 127 -8.68 6.64 -9.71
N LEU A 128 -8.40 5.70 -10.62
CA LEU A 128 -8.55 4.26 -10.35
C LEU A 128 -7.56 3.75 -9.31
N VAL A 129 -6.32 4.25 -9.30
CA VAL A 129 -5.33 3.88 -8.29
C VAL A 129 -5.84 4.31 -6.91
N GLU A 130 -6.23 5.58 -6.79
CA GLU A 130 -6.75 6.11 -5.54
C GLU A 130 -8.01 5.36 -5.08
N TYR A 131 -8.91 5.09 -6.02
CA TYR A 131 -10.13 4.32 -5.77
C TYR A 131 -9.80 2.92 -5.23
N ASN A 132 -8.87 2.21 -5.88
CA ASN A 132 -8.42 0.91 -5.44
C ASN A 132 -7.86 0.95 -4.02
N VAL A 133 -6.95 1.88 -3.73
CA VAL A 133 -6.35 2.05 -2.40
C VAL A 133 -7.43 2.29 -1.34
N ARG A 134 -8.41 3.16 -1.61
CA ARG A 134 -9.54 3.40 -0.69
C ARG A 134 -10.37 2.14 -0.45
N GLN A 135 -10.64 1.34 -1.48
CA GLN A 135 -11.36 0.07 -1.33
C GLN A 135 -10.59 -0.93 -0.47
N GLN A 136 -9.27 -1.03 -0.66
CA GLN A 136 -8.44 -1.91 0.16
C GLN A 136 -8.38 -1.46 1.62
N VAL A 137 -8.20 -0.16 1.88
CA VAL A 137 -8.23 0.39 3.24
C VAL A 137 -9.57 0.11 3.91
N ARG A 138 -10.68 0.37 3.20
CA ARG A 138 -12.03 0.12 3.72
C ARG A 138 -12.24 -1.36 4.05
N PHE A 139 -11.81 -2.27 3.17
CA PHE A 139 -11.91 -3.70 3.42
C PHE A 139 -11.11 -4.10 4.67
N LEU A 140 -9.83 -3.70 4.73
CA LEU A 140 -8.95 -4.01 5.86
C LEU A 140 -9.54 -3.51 7.18
N GLN A 141 -10.11 -2.31 7.23
CA GLN A 141 -10.77 -1.81 8.44
C GLN A 141 -11.96 -2.66 8.91
N GLN A 142 -12.66 -3.33 8.01
CA GLN A 142 -13.81 -4.17 8.37
C GLN A 142 -13.39 -5.51 8.94
N VAL A 143 -12.20 -6.01 8.56
CA VAL A 143 -11.72 -7.36 8.90
C VAL A 143 -10.62 -7.35 9.95
N LEU A 144 -9.91 -6.23 10.14
CA LEU A 144 -8.87 -6.06 11.14
C LEU A 144 -9.45 -5.56 12.47
N PRO A 145 -8.79 -5.87 13.61
CA PRO A 145 -9.12 -5.25 14.89
C PRO A 145 -8.96 -3.72 14.84
N SER A 146 -9.77 -2.99 15.59
CA SER A 146 -9.70 -1.52 15.67
C SER A 146 -8.41 -0.99 16.30
N SER A 147 -7.59 -1.86 16.89
CA SER A 147 -6.24 -1.52 17.38
C SER A 147 -5.21 -1.41 16.25
N VAL A 148 -5.54 -1.87 15.03
CA VAL A 148 -4.65 -1.81 13.87
C VAL A 148 -5.01 -0.60 13.02
N THR A 149 -4.07 0.33 12.90
CA THR A 149 -4.23 1.51 12.03
C THR A 149 -4.09 1.11 10.57
N VAL A 150 -4.97 1.61 9.70
CA VAL A 150 -4.92 1.34 8.26
C VAL A 150 -4.82 2.64 7.48
N ALA A 151 -3.75 2.78 6.69
CA ALA A 151 -3.52 3.94 5.85
C ALA A 151 -3.32 3.55 4.38
N GLY A 152 -3.80 4.41 3.48
CA GLY A 152 -3.73 4.23 2.05
C GLY A 152 -2.94 5.35 1.39
N TYR A 153 -1.88 4.98 0.67
CA TYR A 153 -1.02 5.89 -0.06
C TYR A 153 -1.10 5.67 -1.57
N VAL A 154 -0.98 6.76 -2.32
CA VAL A 154 -0.74 6.74 -3.77
C VAL A 154 0.64 7.33 -4.04
N HIS A 155 1.45 6.62 -4.80
CA HIS A 155 2.66 7.20 -5.38
C HIS A 155 2.33 7.87 -6.71
N ASP A 156 2.43 9.19 -6.71
CA ASP A 156 2.24 10.06 -7.86
C ASP A 156 3.56 10.24 -8.61
N GLN A 157 3.78 9.41 -9.63
CA GLN A 157 5.00 9.45 -10.45
C GLN A 157 5.01 10.63 -11.42
N ASP A 158 3.83 11.05 -11.89
CA ASP A 158 3.73 12.07 -12.96
C ASP A 158 3.34 13.46 -12.45
N GLY A 159 2.98 13.60 -11.17
CA GLY A 159 2.53 14.85 -10.59
C GLY A 159 1.03 15.12 -10.82
N ALA A 160 0.20 14.10 -10.95
CA ALA A 160 -1.25 14.24 -11.11
C ALA A 160 -1.93 15.00 -9.96
N TYR A 161 -1.38 14.96 -8.74
CA TYR A 161 -1.97 15.59 -7.55
C TYR A 161 -1.51 17.05 -7.32
N SER A 162 -0.30 17.42 -7.76
CA SER A 162 0.26 18.76 -7.50
C SER A 162 1.13 19.35 -8.60
N SER A 163 1.18 18.71 -9.77
CA SER A 163 2.11 18.99 -10.86
C SER A 163 3.59 18.71 -10.54
N PHE A 164 3.92 18.26 -9.33
CA PHE A 164 5.26 17.81 -8.96
C PHE A 164 5.31 16.28 -8.92
N PRO A 165 6.11 15.64 -9.80
CA PRO A 165 6.26 14.19 -9.83
C PRO A 165 6.98 13.65 -8.60
N ASP A 166 6.95 12.33 -8.47
CA ASP A 166 7.60 11.52 -7.44
C ASP A 166 7.23 11.95 -6.02
N LYS A 167 5.92 12.05 -5.76
CA LYS A 167 5.35 12.37 -4.43
C LYS A 167 4.41 11.29 -3.96
N GLN A 168 4.37 11.08 -2.65
CA GLN A 168 3.42 10.18 -2.02
C GLN A 168 2.29 10.98 -1.37
N TYR A 169 1.06 10.55 -1.57
CA TYR A 169 -0.13 11.17 -0.99
C TYR A 169 -0.88 10.18 -0.12
N LEU A 170 -1.17 10.57 1.11
CA LEU A 170 -2.12 9.89 1.98
C LEU A 170 -3.53 10.22 1.48
N VAL A 171 -4.25 9.21 0.99
CA VAL A 171 -5.57 9.34 0.35
C VAL A 171 -6.70 8.67 1.16
N ALA A 172 -6.32 7.85 2.14
CA ALA A 172 -7.24 7.22 3.07
C ALA A 172 -6.53 6.98 4.41
N PHE A 173 -7.19 7.26 5.52
CA PHE A 173 -6.68 6.99 6.86
C PHE A 173 -7.81 6.58 7.77
N ASP A 174 -7.74 5.38 8.33
CA ASP A 174 -8.76 4.81 9.21
C ASP A 174 -10.21 5.09 8.74
N GLY A 175 -10.43 4.94 7.43
CA GLY A 175 -11.76 5.07 6.81
C GLY A 175 -12.13 6.48 6.39
N ALA A 176 -11.40 7.50 6.88
CA ALA A 176 -11.50 8.85 6.37
C ALA A 176 -10.84 8.93 4.99
N THR A 177 -11.55 9.53 4.03
CA THR A 177 -11.06 9.78 2.67
C THR A 177 -11.13 11.26 2.28
N ASP A 178 -11.83 12.09 3.07
CA ASP A 178 -11.82 13.53 2.92
C ASP A 178 -10.47 14.11 3.39
N PRO A 179 -9.73 14.86 2.54
CA PRO A 179 -8.44 15.41 2.90
C PRO A 179 -8.44 16.29 4.15
N THR A 180 -9.53 17.01 4.43
CA THR A 180 -9.61 17.87 5.62
C THR A 180 -9.70 17.02 6.88
N THR A 181 -10.54 16.00 6.85
CA THR A 181 -10.69 15.01 7.92
C THR A 181 -9.38 14.28 8.19
N ILE A 182 -8.69 13.79 7.15
CA ILE A 182 -7.39 13.11 7.30
C ILE A 182 -6.36 14.05 7.94
N ARG A 183 -6.26 15.31 7.50
CA ARG A 183 -5.30 16.27 8.08
C ARG A 183 -5.54 16.55 9.56
N ALA A 184 -6.79 16.50 10.02
CA ALA A 184 -7.11 16.68 11.45
C ALA A 184 -6.57 15.54 12.34
N HIS A 185 -6.21 14.39 11.76
CA HIS A 185 -5.60 13.26 12.47
C HIS A 185 -4.07 13.28 12.44
N LEU A 186 -3.47 14.12 11.58
CA LEU A 186 -2.02 14.20 11.47
C LEU A 186 -1.44 15.05 12.61
N PRO A 187 -0.23 14.72 13.09
CA PRO A 187 0.48 15.61 14.00
C PRO A 187 0.84 16.94 13.31
N ASP A 188 0.92 18.02 14.08
CA ASP A 188 1.11 19.38 13.56
C ASP A 188 2.42 19.57 12.76
N ASP A 189 3.44 18.76 13.03
CA ASP A 189 4.74 18.76 12.37
C ASP A 189 4.87 17.73 11.24
N ALA A 190 3.80 17.00 10.92
CA ALA A 190 3.82 15.97 9.89
C ALA A 190 4.02 16.59 8.50
N SER A 191 5.14 16.31 7.83
CA SER A 191 5.38 16.69 6.43
C SER A 191 4.60 15.81 5.43
N ILE A 192 3.44 15.28 5.83
CA ILE A 192 2.65 14.29 5.10
C ILE A 192 1.72 15.02 4.12
N ARG A 193 1.80 14.62 2.85
CA ARG A 193 0.96 15.20 1.81
C ARG A 193 -0.37 14.47 1.81
N VAL A 194 -1.45 15.22 1.98
CA VAL A 194 -2.82 14.72 1.91
C VAL A 194 -3.50 15.41 0.75
N ALA A 195 -4.10 14.63 -0.15
CA ALA A 195 -4.87 15.12 -1.29
C ALA A 195 -5.79 14.02 -1.83
N SER A 196 -6.72 14.39 -2.70
CA SER A 196 -7.68 13.47 -3.32
C SER A 196 -7.99 13.94 -4.74
N LEU A 197 -8.06 13.01 -5.70
CA LEU A 197 -8.54 13.23 -7.06
C LEU A 197 -10.01 12.80 -7.24
N LEU A 198 -10.60 12.21 -6.19
CA LEU A 198 -11.97 11.65 -6.14
C LEU A 198 -12.99 12.56 -5.42
N THR A 199 -12.66 13.83 -5.23
CA THR A 199 -13.59 14.86 -4.71
C THR A 199 -14.56 15.34 -5.77
#